data_AF-A0A0M3BQ48-F1
#
_entry.id   AF-A0A0M3BQ48-F1
#
_cell.length_a   1.000
_cell.length_b   1.000
_cell.length_c   1.000
_cell.angle_alpha   90.00
_cell.angle_beta   90.00
_cell.angle_gamma   90.00
#
_symmetry.space_group_name_H-M   'P 1'
#
loop_
_entity.id
_entity.type
_entity.pdbx_description
1 polymer ?
#
loop_
_entity_poly.entity_id
_entity_poly.type
_entity_poly.pdbx_seq_one_letter_code
_entity_poly.pdbx_strand_id
1 'polypeptide(L)'
;MTRRINAAGLSHVKQWEGLKTRAYRDVAGILTIGYGHTSAAGAPMVTESMKITEAQAEEILSRDLRKFEERVERFVKVPLTDNQFAVLVSFDFNTGKLDKSTLLKKLNKGDYDAVPVELMKWVHAGGKKVKGLVNRRAAEAGLWAKGEFVSSNTVEAKTKAPATDVAVVGGTGAAGGGGAIGPALPEIVGVGSGQQDELSSGDWTRIAIAVIIVVLTLYGIYRKVRA
;
A
#
# COMPACT_ATOMS: atom_id res chain seq x y z
N MET A 1 -4.92 14.84 -16.79
CA MET A 1 -3.51 14.45 -16.58
C MET A 1 -3.51 13.02 -16.07
N THR A 2 -2.65 12.15 -16.59
CA THR A 2 -2.53 10.76 -16.13
C THR A 2 -1.89 10.72 -14.75
N ARG A 3 -2.52 9.99 -13.82
CA ARG A 3 -2.01 9.67 -12.48
C ARG A 3 -0.63 9.01 -12.58
N ARG A 4 0.24 9.36 -11.64
CA ARG A 4 1.58 8.79 -11.51
C ARG A 4 1.66 7.83 -10.35
N ILE A 5 2.56 6.86 -10.46
CA ILE A 5 2.91 6.00 -9.34
C ILE A 5 3.45 6.85 -8.18
N ASN A 6 3.09 6.50 -6.95
CA ASN A 6 3.60 7.16 -5.76
C ASN A 6 5.00 6.64 -5.37
N ALA A 7 5.65 7.30 -4.42
CA ALA A 7 7.00 6.94 -3.98
C ALA A 7 7.10 5.50 -3.43
N ALA A 8 6.07 5.04 -2.72
CA ALA A 8 6.02 3.68 -2.19
C ALA A 8 6.00 2.63 -3.32
N GLY A 9 5.16 2.87 -4.33
CA GLY A 9 5.08 2.06 -5.54
C GLY A 9 6.37 2.05 -6.34
N LEU A 10 6.96 3.22 -6.56
CA LEU A 10 8.22 3.35 -7.29
C LEU A 10 9.35 2.58 -6.60
N SER A 11 9.48 2.73 -5.28
CA SER A 11 10.44 1.96 -4.47
C SER A 11 10.22 0.46 -4.60
N HIS A 12 8.97 0.02 -4.62
CA HIS A 12 8.61 -1.38 -4.83
C HIS A 12 9.09 -1.92 -6.18
N VAL A 13 8.83 -1.17 -7.27
CA VAL A 13 9.29 -1.54 -8.62
C VAL A 13 10.82 -1.59 -8.64
N LYS A 14 11.51 -0.55 -8.16
CA LYS A 14 12.98 -0.50 -8.09
C LYS A 14 13.57 -1.72 -7.39
N GLN A 15 12.97 -2.14 -6.26
CA GLN A 15 13.43 -3.29 -5.48
C GLN A 15 13.38 -4.60 -6.29
N TRP A 16 12.31 -4.82 -7.05
CA TRP A 16 12.10 -6.08 -7.77
C TRP A 16 12.80 -6.14 -9.13
N GLU A 17 12.92 -5.02 -9.83
CA GLU A 17 13.65 -4.96 -11.09
C GLU A 17 15.17 -4.98 -10.86
N GLY A 18 15.62 -4.30 -9.80
CA GLY A 18 17.03 -4.18 -9.46
C GLY A 18 17.77 -3.19 -10.36
N LEU A 19 18.76 -2.49 -9.80
CA LEU A 19 19.54 -1.49 -10.54
C LEU A 19 20.76 -2.12 -11.21
N LYS A 20 20.92 -1.86 -12.53
CA LYS A 20 22.14 -2.14 -13.30
C LYS A 20 22.63 -0.87 -13.99
N THR A 21 23.67 -0.24 -13.44
CA THR A 21 24.24 1.02 -13.95
C THR A 21 25.08 0.88 -15.22
N ARG A 22 25.32 -0.35 -15.67
CA ARG A 22 26.07 -0.67 -16.89
C ARG A 22 25.20 -1.54 -17.78
N ALA A 23 25.22 -1.26 -19.09
CA ALA A 23 24.52 -2.09 -20.05
C ALA A 23 25.00 -3.55 -19.98
N TYR A 24 24.07 -4.47 -20.08
CA TYR A 24 24.33 -5.91 -20.12
C TYR A 24 23.38 -6.58 -21.11
N ARG A 25 23.73 -7.78 -21.56
CA ARG A 25 22.82 -8.62 -22.35
C ARG A 25 22.03 -9.50 -21.40
N ASP A 26 20.70 -9.46 -21.51
CA ASP A 26 19.82 -10.37 -20.77
C ASP A 26 19.90 -11.81 -21.31
N VAL A 27 19.11 -12.72 -20.72
CA VAL A 27 19.06 -14.13 -21.16
C VAL A 27 18.56 -14.31 -22.59
N ALA A 28 17.89 -13.31 -23.17
CA ALA A 28 17.44 -13.28 -24.54
C ALA A 28 18.44 -12.57 -25.48
N GLY A 29 19.60 -12.14 -24.97
CA GLY A 29 20.64 -11.44 -25.72
C GLY A 29 20.37 -9.95 -25.96
N ILE A 30 19.33 -9.38 -25.35
CA ILE A 30 18.89 -7.99 -25.54
C ILE A 30 19.68 -7.06 -24.63
N LEU A 31 20.20 -5.96 -25.19
CA LEU A 31 20.89 -4.93 -24.42
C LEU A 31 19.91 -4.21 -23.48
N THR A 32 20.23 -4.29 -22.19
CA THR A 32 19.39 -3.82 -21.08
C THR A 32 20.22 -2.98 -20.12
N ILE A 33 19.63 -1.92 -19.55
CA ILE A 33 20.28 -1.05 -18.56
C ILE A 33 19.26 -0.52 -17.53
N GLY A 34 19.74 -0.03 -16.38
CA GLY A 34 18.90 0.57 -15.34
C GLY A 34 18.02 -0.48 -14.66
N TYR A 35 16.72 -0.23 -14.65
CA TYR A 35 15.68 -1.10 -14.09
C TYR A 35 14.97 -1.90 -15.19
N GLY A 36 15.73 -2.50 -16.11
CA GLY A 36 15.19 -3.30 -17.21
C GLY A 36 14.85 -2.52 -18.50
N HIS A 37 15.41 -1.32 -18.68
CA HIS A 37 15.19 -0.51 -19.88
C HIS A 37 15.92 -1.13 -21.08
N THR A 38 15.24 -1.17 -22.23
CA THR A 38 15.79 -1.62 -23.52
C THR A 38 15.49 -0.59 -24.59
N SER A 39 16.24 -0.59 -25.69
CA SER A 39 16.00 0.32 -26.81
C SER A 39 14.59 0.20 -27.41
N ALA A 40 13.93 -0.95 -27.26
CA ALA A 40 12.55 -1.14 -27.70
C ALA A 40 11.53 -0.34 -26.87
N ALA A 41 11.89 0.10 -25.65
CA ALA A 41 11.07 0.96 -24.81
C ALA A 41 11.14 2.45 -25.25
N GLY A 42 12.04 2.80 -26.17
CA GLY A 42 12.24 4.15 -26.67
C GLY A 42 13.62 4.69 -26.31
N ALA A 43 13.77 6.01 -26.31
CA ALA A 43 15.01 6.63 -25.87
C ALA A 43 15.26 6.37 -24.36
N PRO A 44 16.53 6.32 -23.91
CA PRO A 44 17.75 6.30 -24.72
C PRO A 44 17.97 4.96 -25.42
N MET A 45 18.61 4.98 -26.59
CA MET A 45 19.12 3.76 -27.21
C MET A 45 20.25 3.19 -26.35
N VAL A 46 20.08 1.95 -25.89
CA VAL A 46 21.07 1.23 -25.07
C VAL A 46 22.20 0.73 -25.98
N THR A 47 23.44 1.07 -25.62
CA THR A 47 24.66 0.62 -26.30
C THR A 47 25.55 -0.18 -25.35
N GLU A 48 26.44 -1.04 -25.86
CA GLU A 48 27.21 -1.98 -25.04
C GLU A 48 28.10 -1.32 -23.97
N SER A 49 28.60 -0.12 -24.24
CA SER A 49 29.48 0.64 -23.33
C SER A 49 28.73 1.68 -22.48
N MET A 50 27.40 1.73 -22.57
CA MET A 50 26.58 2.71 -21.87
C MET A 50 26.67 2.51 -20.35
N LYS A 51 26.84 3.64 -19.65
CA LYS A 51 26.81 3.72 -18.19
C LYS A 51 25.90 4.86 -17.78
N ILE A 52 25.17 4.65 -16.69
CA ILE A 52 24.25 5.62 -16.12
C ILE A 52 24.41 5.68 -14.60
N THR A 53 24.06 6.82 -14.03
CA THR A 53 23.89 6.99 -12.58
C THR A 53 22.56 6.39 -12.13
N GLU A 54 22.37 6.20 -10.81
CA GLU A 54 21.08 5.79 -10.26
C GLU A 54 19.99 6.82 -10.60
N ALA A 55 20.27 8.12 -10.47
CA ALA A 55 19.32 9.18 -10.81
C ALA A 55 18.87 9.11 -12.28
N GLN A 56 19.80 8.88 -13.20
CA GLN A 56 19.46 8.67 -14.62
C GLN A 56 18.64 7.38 -14.82
N ALA A 57 18.94 6.31 -14.10
CA ALA A 57 18.16 5.08 -14.17
C ALA A 57 16.72 5.27 -13.66
N GLU A 58 16.53 6.06 -12.61
CA GLU A 58 15.21 6.44 -12.09
C GLU A 58 14.42 7.30 -13.07
N GLU A 59 15.08 8.25 -13.73
CA GLU A 59 14.44 9.07 -14.75
C GLU A 59 13.96 8.19 -15.93
N ILE A 60 14.82 7.27 -16.39
CA ILE A 60 14.47 6.31 -17.44
C ILE A 60 13.27 5.44 -16.99
N LEU A 61 13.34 4.86 -15.78
CA LEU A 61 12.26 4.05 -15.23
C LEU A 61 10.94 4.84 -15.16
N SER A 62 11.00 6.09 -14.68
CA SER A 62 9.82 6.95 -14.58
C SER A 62 9.17 7.22 -15.94
N ARG A 63 9.95 7.27 -17.02
CA ARG A 63 9.40 7.37 -18.38
C ARG A 63 8.83 6.05 -18.87
N ASP A 64 9.53 4.94 -18.64
CA ASP A 64 9.08 3.61 -19.05
C ASP A 64 7.76 3.22 -18.38
N LEU A 65 7.57 3.66 -17.13
CA LEU A 65 6.33 3.43 -16.37
C LEU A 65 5.12 4.16 -16.96
N ARG A 66 5.30 5.27 -17.70
CA ARG A 66 4.17 6.08 -18.21
C ARG A 66 3.19 5.26 -19.04
N LYS A 67 3.69 4.37 -19.91
CA LYS A 67 2.80 3.53 -20.73
C LYS A 67 1.96 2.58 -19.88
N PHE A 68 2.48 2.13 -18.74
CA PHE A 68 1.79 1.21 -17.83
C PHE A 68 0.81 1.98 -16.93
N GLU A 69 1.17 3.18 -16.47
CA GLU A 69 0.25 4.09 -15.80
C GLU A 69 -0.98 4.40 -16.66
N GLU A 70 -0.77 4.75 -17.93
CA GLU A 70 -1.84 4.99 -18.91
C GLU A 70 -2.70 3.74 -19.17
N ARG A 71 -2.08 2.56 -19.20
CA ARG A 71 -2.81 1.29 -19.34
C ARG A 71 -3.68 1.02 -18.12
N VAL A 72 -3.18 1.24 -16.90
CA VAL A 72 -3.96 1.07 -15.67
C VAL A 72 -5.14 2.03 -15.66
N GLU A 73 -4.93 3.32 -15.96
CA GLU A 73 -6.03 4.30 -16.04
C GLU A 73 -7.09 3.92 -17.09
N ARG A 74 -6.66 3.40 -18.25
CA ARG A 74 -7.58 3.01 -19.31
C ARG A 74 -8.40 1.77 -18.98
N PHE A 75 -7.78 0.80 -18.31
CA PHE A 75 -8.37 -0.52 -18.12
C PHE A 75 -9.16 -0.63 -16.81
N VAL A 76 -8.78 0.11 -15.77
CA VAL A 76 -9.48 0.08 -14.48
C VAL A 76 -10.67 1.03 -14.51
N LYS A 77 -11.83 0.52 -14.13
CA LYS A 77 -13.13 1.22 -14.18
C LYS A 77 -13.67 1.59 -12.80
N VAL A 78 -12.94 1.25 -11.74
CA VAL A 78 -13.31 1.44 -10.35
C VAL A 78 -12.29 2.35 -9.66
N PRO A 79 -12.67 3.10 -8.61
CA PRO A 79 -11.73 3.98 -7.92
C PRO A 79 -10.60 3.17 -7.26
N LEU A 80 -9.38 3.73 -7.25
CA LEU A 80 -8.21 3.10 -6.63
C LEU A 80 -7.51 4.08 -5.69
N THR A 81 -7.00 3.58 -4.57
CA THR A 81 -6.00 4.30 -3.77
C THR A 81 -4.66 4.40 -4.52
N ASP A 82 -3.75 5.29 -4.09
CA ASP A 82 -2.45 5.45 -4.77
C ASP A 82 -1.62 4.18 -4.72
N ASN A 83 -1.69 3.44 -3.62
CA ASN A 83 -1.00 2.17 -3.45
C ASN A 83 -1.61 1.08 -4.33
N GLN A 84 -2.94 1.02 -4.44
CA GLN A 84 -3.60 0.08 -5.33
C GLN A 84 -3.25 0.34 -6.80
N PHE A 85 -3.27 1.61 -7.22
CA PHE A 85 -2.81 2.01 -8.55
C PHE A 85 -1.36 1.59 -8.80
N ALA A 86 -0.47 1.90 -7.86
CA ALA A 86 0.95 1.52 -7.92
C ALA A 86 1.16 0.01 -8.07
N VAL A 87 0.41 -0.81 -7.35
CA VAL A 87 0.48 -2.28 -7.44
C VAL A 87 0.09 -2.77 -8.83
N LEU A 88 -0.96 -2.21 -9.44
CA LEU A 88 -1.36 -2.60 -10.80
C LEU A 88 -0.34 -2.16 -11.85
N VAL A 89 0.28 -0.99 -11.66
CA VAL A 89 1.39 -0.53 -12.51
C VAL A 89 2.59 -1.48 -12.39
N SER A 90 3.01 -1.84 -11.17
CA SER A 90 4.08 -2.83 -10.95
C SER A 90 3.75 -4.20 -11.58
N PHE A 91 2.50 -4.64 -11.43
CA PHE A 91 2.03 -5.89 -12.00
C PHE A 91 2.08 -5.88 -13.53
N ASP A 92 1.60 -4.82 -14.17
CA ASP A 92 1.61 -4.72 -15.63
C ASP A 92 3.03 -4.47 -16.17
N PHE A 93 3.88 -3.73 -15.45
CA PHE A 93 5.30 -3.59 -15.80
C PHE A 93 6.00 -4.94 -15.85
N ASN A 94 5.73 -5.82 -14.89
CA ASN A 94 6.34 -7.15 -14.85
C ASN A 94 5.76 -8.14 -15.87
N THR A 95 4.44 -8.08 -16.11
CA THR A 95 3.73 -9.14 -16.86
C THR A 95 3.32 -8.72 -18.26
N GLY A 96 3.10 -7.43 -18.48
CA GLY A 96 2.51 -6.85 -19.69
C GLY A 96 1.08 -7.33 -20.00
N LYS A 97 0.38 -7.89 -19.01
CA LYS A 97 -0.84 -8.69 -19.20
C LYS A 97 -2.01 -8.27 -18.32
N LEU A 98 -2.01 -7.04 -17.79
CA LEU A 98 -3.12 -6.54 -16.98
C LEU A 98 -4.48 -6.69 -17.67
N ASP A 99 -4.56 -6.33 -18.96
CA ASP A 99 -5.77 -6.39 -19.80
C ASP A 99 -6.36 -7.79 -19.94
N LYS A 100 -5.51 -8.84 -19.85
CA LYS A 100 -5.91 -10.25 -19.99
C LYS A 100 -6.12 -10.94 -18.65
N SER A 101 -5.88 -10.26 -17.54
CA SER A 101 -5.89 -10.87 -16.22
C SER A 101 -7.31 -11.08 -15.67
N THR A 102 -7.52 -12.20 -14.97
CA THR A 102 -8.73 -12.40 -14.16
C THR A 102 -8.79 -11.39 -13.00
N LEU A 103 -7.62 -10.94 -12.53
CA LEU A 103 -7.46 -9.86 -11.56
C LEU A 103 -8.23 -8.60 -11.99
N LEU A 104 -7.95 -8.06 -13.18
CA LEU A 104 -8.62 -6.86 -13.69
C LEU A 104 -10.14 -7.08 -13.84
N LYS A 105 -10.54 -8.26 -14.32
CA LYS A 105 -11.97 -8.60 -14.48
C LYS A 105 -12.72 -8.60 -13.15
N LYS A 106 -12.12 -9.09 -12.07
CA LYS A 106 -12.71 -9.09 -10.73
C LYS A 106 -12.70 -7.69 -10.13
N LEU A 107 -11.57 -7.00 -10.21
CA LEU A 107 -11.44 -5.63 -9.74
C LEU A 107 -12.48 -4.70 -10.37
N ASN A 108 -12.67 -4.77 -11.68
CA ASN A 108 -13.67 -3.95 -12.39
C ASN A 108 -15.13 -4.30 -12.05
N LYS A 109 -15.37 -5.40 -11.32
CA LYS A 109 -16.68 -5.73 -10.72
C LYS A 109 -16.81 -5.24 -9.28
N GLY A 110 -15.81 -4.51 -8.77
CA GLY A 110 -15.75 -4.03 -7.39
C GLY A 110 -15.20 -5.04 -6.39
N ASP A 111 -14.64 -6.17 -6.85
CA ASP A 111 -14.05 -7.20 -5.97
C ASP A 111 -12.56 -6.87 -5.70
N TYR A 112 -12.34 -5.93 -4.78
CA TYR A 112 -11.01 -5.49 -4.35
C TYR A 112 -10.26 -6.58 -3.57
N ASP A 113 -10.99 -7.36 -2.78
CA ASP A 113 -10.43 -8.39 -1.88
C ASP A 113 -9.89 -9.59 -2.67
N ALA A 114 -10.40 -9.84 -3.87
CA ALA A 114 -9.85 -10.86 -4.74
C ALA A 114 -8.46 -10.52 -5.30
N VAL A 115 -8.06 -9.23 -5.35
CA VAL A 115 -6.82 -8.82 -6.03
C VAL A 115 -5.57 -9.49 -5.46
N PRO A 116 -5.32 -9.50 -4.13
CA PRO A 116 -4.20 -10.25 -3.54
C PRO A 116 -4.14 -11.73 -3.96
N VAL A 117 -5.29 -12.41 -3.98
CA VAL A 117 -5.36 -13.83 -4.35
C VAL A 117 -5.08 -14.02 -5.84
N GLU A 118 -5.58 -13.12 -6.69
CA GLU A 118 -5.32 -13.16 -8.13
C GLU A 118 -3.85 -12.84 -8.45
N LEU A 119 -3.20 -11.92 -7.73
CA LEU A 119 -1.76 -11.66 -7.87
C LEU A 119 -0.93 -12.93 -7.66
N MET A 120 -1.28 -13.73 -6.64
CA MET A 120 -0.56 -14.96 -6.29
C MET A 120 -0.66 -16.08 -7.33
N LYS A 121 -1.52 -15.94 -8.35
CA LYS A 121 -1.54 -16.86 -9.50
C LYS A 121 -0.40 -16.59 -10.49
N TRP A 122 0.17 -15.38 -10.46
CA TRP A 122 1.24 -14.92 -11.35
C TRP A 122 2.63 -15.14 -10.76
N VAL A 123 2.88 -16.37 -10.30
CA VAL A 123 4.12 -16.77 -9.62
C VAL A 123 4.91 -17.85 -10.35
N HIS A 124 4.52 -18.17 -11.58
CA HIS A 124 5.13 -19.23 -12.39
C HIS A 124 5.92 -18.65 -13.57
N ALA A 125 7.10 -19.21 -13.83
CA ALA A 125 7.87 -18.99 -15.05
C ALA A 125 8.38 -20.34 -15.56
N GLY A 126 8.29 -20.58 -16.87
CA GLY A 126 8.66 -21.88 -17.46
C GLY A 126 7.88 -23.07 -16.87
N GLY A 127 6.63 -22.86 -16.47
CA GLY A 127 5.77 -23.88 -15.84
C GLY A 127 6.11 -24.19 -14.37
N LYS A 128 7.12 -23.56 -13.77
CA LYS A 128 7.54 -23.78 -12.38
C LYS A 128 7.27 -22.57 -11.52
N LYS A 129 6.90 -22.80 -10.26
CA LYS A 129 6.73 -21.73 -9.27
C LYS A 129 8.10 -21.13 -8.93
N VAL A 130 8.23 -19.82 -9.06
CA VAL A 130 9.48 -19.08 -8.82
C VAL A 130 9.39 -18.33 -7.51
N LYS A 131 10.28 -18.63 -6.56
CA LYS A 131 10.30 -18.00 -5.23
C LYS A 131 10.35 -16.46 -5.29
N GLY A 132 11.13 -15.91 -6.21
CA GLY A 132 11.21 -14.45 -6.42
C GLY A 132 9.85 -13.84 -6.80
N LEU A 133 9.10 -14.47 -7.71
CA LEU A 133 7.77 -14.00 -8.07
C LEU A 133 6.76 -14.15 -6.93
N VAL A 134 6.85 -15.23 -6.16
CA VAL A 134 6.02 -15.42 -4.95
C VAL A 134 6.23 -14.27 -3.98
N ASN A 135 7.48 -13.94 -3.67
CA ASN A 135 7.80 -12.85 -2.75
C ASN A 135 7.35 -11.49 -3.31
N ARG A 136 7.50 -11.27 -4.63
CA ARG A 136 7.00 -10.06 -5.30
C ARG A 136 5.50 -9.91 -5.14
N ARG A 137 4.72 -10.93 -5.50
CA ARG A 137 3.26 -10.87 -5.42
C ARG A 137 2.77 -10.75 -3.97
N ALA A 138 3.45 -11.37 -3.01
CA ALA A 138 3.14 -11.19 -1.60
C ALA A 138 3.41 -9.76 -1.12
N ALA A 139 4.52 -9.15 -1.55
CA ALA A 139 4.87 -7.79 -1.16
C ALA A 139 3.95 -6.75 -1.83
N GLU A 140 3.54 -6.98 -3.08
CA GLU A 140 2.50 -6.19 -3.76
C GLU A 140 1.14 -6.32 -3.09
N ALA A 141 0.74 -7.53 -2.67
CA ALA A 141 -0.48 -7.73 -1.88
C ALA A 141 -0.43 -6.98 -0.54
N GLY A 142 0.74 -6.96 0.11
CA GLY A 142 0.97 -6.14 1.30
C GLY A 142 0.82 -4.65 1.02
N LEU A 143 1.37 -4.14 -0.09
CA LEU A 143 1.22 -2.75 -0.49
C LEU A 143 -0.24 -2.42 -0.86
N TRP A 144 -0.96 -3.33 -1.51
CA TRP A 144 -2.37 -3.20 -1.86
C TRP A 144 -3.25 -2.99 -0.62
N ALA A 145 -2.98 -3.74 0.44
CA ALA A 145 -3.70 -3.63 1.72
C ALA A 145 -3.25 -2.43 2.57
N LYS A 146 -2.06 -1.87 2.30
CA LYS A 146 -1.53 -0.74 3.05
C LYS A 146 -2.22 0.54 2.60
N GLY A 147 -3.09 1.08 3.44
CA GLY A 147 -3.61 2.45 3.29
C GLY A 147 -5.04 2.52 2.73
N GLU A 148 -5.99 2.34 3.64
CA GLU A 148 -7.31 2.97 3.64
C GLU A 148 -7.19 4.50 3.83
N PHE A 149 -6.62 5.21 2.86
CA PHE A 149 -6.94 6.62 2.72
C PHE A 149 -7.44 6.83 1.30
N VAL A 150 -8.70 6.49 1.13
CA VAL A 150 -9.52 7.08 0.09
C VAL A 150 -9.56 8.57 0.47
N SER A 151 -8.98 9.45 -0.34
CA SER A 151 -9.40 10.85 -0.30
C SER A 151 -10.90 10.82 -0.57
N SER A 152 -11.71 10.95 0.47
CA SER A 152 -13.14 11.11 0.30
C SER A 152 -13.30 12.36 -0.54
N ASN A 153 -13.93 12.24 -1.70
CA ASN A 153 -14.58 13.40 -2.29
C ASN A 153 -15.43 14.00 -1.17
N THR A 154 -15.19 15.28 -0.87
CA THR A 154 -15.93 16.00 0.16
C THR A 154 -17.39 15.95 -0.26
N VAL A 155 -18.20 15.14 0.40
CA VAL A 155 -19.65 15.27 0.32
C VAL A 155 -19.99 16.41 1.26
N GLU A 156 -20.42 17.54 0.73
CA GLU A 156 -20.95 18.61 1.57
C GLU A 156 -22.07 18.03 2.45
N ALA A 157 -21.84 18.04 3.76
CA ALA A 157 -22.90 17.74 4.71
C ALA A 157 -23.94 18.85 4.57
N LYS A 158 -25.11 18.52 4.01
CA LYS A 158 -26.26 19.42 4.02
C LYS A 158 -26.61 19.70 5.48
N THR A 159 -26.21 20.86 5.97
CA THR A 159 -26.43 21.27 7.36
C THR A 159 -27.93 21.37 7.56
N LYS A 160 -28.50 20.49 8.38
CA LYS A 160 -29.86 20.67 8.87
C LYS A 160 -29.81 21.84 9.87
N ALA A 161 -30.66 22.84 9.63
CA ALA A 161 -30.83 24.04 10.44
C ALA A 161 -30.98 23.72 11.96
N PRO A 162 -30.59 24.65 12.85
CA PRO A 162 -30.43 24.36 14.27
C PRO A 162 -31.79 24.07 14.92
N ALA A 163 -31.86 22.99 15.69
CA ALA A 163 -32.95 22.80 16.64
C ALA A 163 -32.66 23.68 17.86
N THR A 164 -33.41 24.76 17.98
CA THR A 164 -33.69 25.42 19.25
C THR A 164 -34.26 24.41 20.23
N ASP A 165 -33.70 24.35 21.44
CA ASP A 165 -34.46 24.66 22.66
C ASP A 165 -33.53 24.65 23.87
N VAL A 166 -33.41 25.83 24.49
CA VAL A 166 -32.80 26.06 25.79
C VAL A 166 -33.86 25.73 26.84
N ALA A 167 -33.66 24.66 27.61
CA ALA A 167 -34.42 24.41 28.83
C ALA A 167 -33.56 24.76 30.05
N VAL A 168 -33.69 26.01 30.50
CA VAL A 168 -33.31 26.43 31.85
C VAL A 168 -34.29 25.79 32.82
N VAL A 169 -33.83 24.87 33.66
CA VAL A 169 -34.55 24.48 34.88
C VAL A 169 -33.90 25.21 36.04
N GLY A 170 -34.57 26.29 36.46
CA GLY A 170 -34.33 26.93 37.73
C GLY A 170 -34.90 26.08 38.87
N GLY A 171 -34.10 25.89 39.92
CA GLY A 171 -34.51 25.28 41.18
C GLY A 171 -33.85 26.03 42.32
N THR A 172 -34.60 26.98 42.89
CA THR A 172 -34.28 27.81 44.04
C THR A 172 -34.23 27.00 45.35
N GLY A 173 -33.22 27.24 46.18
CA GLY A 173 -33.17 26.83 47.58
C GLY A 173 -32.06 27.57 48.34
N ALA A 174 -32.43 28.65 49.03
CA ALA A 174 -31.61 29.45 49.96
C ALA A 174 -31.27 28.62 51.24
N ALA A 175 -30.32 28.93 52.15
CA ALA A 175 -29.65 30.16 52.55
C ALA A 175 -28.44 29.87 53.47
N GLY A 176 -27.54 30.85 53.58
CA GLY A 176 -26.62 31.08 54.72
C GLY A 176 -25.21 30.48 54.56
N GLY A 177 -24.09 31.19 54.68
CA GLY A 177 -23.79 32.58 55.00
C GLY A 177 -22.28 32.68 55.30
N GLY A 178 -21.62 33.77 54.87
CA GLY A 178 -20.37 34.26 55.48
C GLY A 178 -19.04 33.84 54.85
N GLY A 179 -18.24 34.86 54.48
CA GLY A 179 -16.78 34.85 54.67
C GLY A 179 -15.91 34.59 53.45
N ALA A 180 -15.33 35.66 52.89
CA ALA A 180 -14.26 35.59 51.90
C ALA A 180 -12.89 35.36 52.56
N ILE A 181 -12.14 34.35 52.12
CA ILE A 181 -10.67 34.30 52.15
C ILE A 181 -10.19 33.34 51.04
N GLY A 182 -9.31 33.82 50.15
CA GLY A 182 -8.65 33.00 49.12
C GLY A 182 -7.51 32.13 49.68
N PRO A 183 -6.66 31.56 48.81
CA PRO A 183 -6.81 30.23 48.26
C PRO A 183 -5.85 29.22 48.91
N ALA A 184 -6.23 27.94 48.95
CA ALA A 184 -5.32 26.83 49.23
C ALA A 184 -5.61 25.67 48.28
N LEU A 185 -4.65 25.40 47.40
CA LEU A 185 -4.57 24.18 46.60
C LEU A 185 -4.42 22.96 47.51
N PRO A 186 -4.85 21.78 47.04
CA PRO A 186 -3.89 20.69 47.01
C PRO A 186 -3.75 20.08 45.62
N GLU A 187 -2.52 19.68 45.35
CA GLU A 187 -2.02 18.93 44.22
C GLU A 187 -2.95 17.79 43.78
N ILE A 188 -3.33 17.80 42.50
CA ILE A 188 -3.54 16.57 41.75
C ILE A 188 -2.37 16.39 40.78
N VAL A 189 -1.31 15.75 41.30
CA VAL A 189 -0.25 15.17 40.49
C VAL A 189 -0.86 14.02 39.68
N GLY A 190 -1.28 14.34 38.46
CA GLY A 190 -1.55 13.36 37.41
C GLY A 190 -0.23 12.92 36.78
N VAL A 191 0.43 11.94 37.44
CA VAL A 191 1.51 11.13 36.89
C VAL A 191 1.06 10.50 35.56
N GLY A 192 1.88 10.61 34.52
CA GLY A 192 1.69 9.83 33.30
C GLY A 192 2.37 10.35 32.04
N SER A 193 3.53 11.02 32.14
CA SER A 193 4.43 11.15 31.00
C SER A 193 5.12 9.80 30.75
N GLY A 194 4.99 9.28 29.53
CA GLY A 194 5.94 8.34 28.94
C GLY A 194 5.60 6.87 29.10
N GLN A 195 5.02 6.28 28.06
CA GLN A 195 5.46 4.98 27.54
C GLN A 195 4.90 4.80 26.12
N GLN A 196 5.61 5.38 25.14
CA GLN A 196 5.73 4.71 23.86
C GLN A 196 6.73 3.58 24.09
N ASP A 197 6.23 2.40 24.43
CA ASP A 197 7.05 1.20 24.46
C ASP A 197 7.47 0.87 23.03
N GLU A 198 8.70 1.25 22.72
CA GLU A 198 9.44 0.77 21.56
C GLU A 198 9.60 -0.75 21.71
N LEU A 199 8.70 -1.51 21.07
CA LEU A 199 8.81 -2.96 20.99
C LEU A 199 10.08 -3.31 20.23
N SER A 200 11.12 -3.73 20.96
CA SER A 200 12.37 -4.25 20.43
C SER A 200 12.10 -5.37 19.42
N SER A 201 12.94 -5.44 18.37
CA SER A 201 12.81 -6.33 17.21
C SER A 201 12.64 -7.82 17.53
N GLY A 202 12.95 -8.25 18.75
CA GLY A 202 12.71 -9.61 19.24
C GLY A 202 11.25 -9.93 19.58
N ASP A 203 10.45 -8.95 20.02
CA ASP A 203 9.09 -9.19 20.52
C ASP A 203 8.04 -9.24 19.40
N TRP A 204 8.25 -8.50 18.31
CA TRP A 204 7.47 -8.67 17.06
C TRP A 204 7.58 -10.07 16.49
N THR A 205 8.76 -10.69 16.61
CA THR A 205 9.01 -12.05 16.14
C THR A 205 8.20 -13.06 16.96
N ARG A 206 8.10 -12.87 18.28
CA ARG A 206 7.31 -13.72 19.18
C ARG A 206 5.80 -13.57 18.93
N ILE A 207 5.33 -12.34 18.72
CA ILE A 207 3.92 -12.06 18.40
C ILE A 207 3.56 -12.67 17.05
N ALA A 208 4.40 -12.50 16.03
CA ALA A 208 4.17 -13.08 14.71
C ALA A 208 4.13 -14.63 14.75
N ILE A 209 5.04 -15.26 15.51
CA ILE A 209 5.03 -16.72 15.71
C ILE A 209 3.77 -17.17 16.44
N ALA A 210 3.34 -16.45 17.49
CA ALA A 210 2.12 -16.79 18.24
C ALA A 210 0.88 -16.72 17.34
N VAL A 211 0.76 -15.70 16.48
CA VAL A 211 -0.34 -15.56 15.52
C VAL A 211 -0.33 -16.70 14.50
N ILE A 212 0.84 -17.08 13.97
CA ILE A 212 0.97 -18.20 13.02
C ILE A 212 0.53 -19.52 13.66
N ILE A 213 0.94 -19.78 14.91
CA ILE A 213 0.56 -21.00 15.62
C ILE A 213 -0.96 -21.07 15.81
N VAL A 214 -1.59 -19.97 16.24
CA VAL A 214 -3.06 -19.92 16.41
C VAL A 214 -3.78 -20.16 15.08
N VAL A 215 -3.34 -19.55 13.99
CA VAL A 215 -3.92 -19.74 12.65
C VAL A 215 -3.78 -21.18 12.16
N LEU A 216 -2.61 -21.80 12.34
CA LEU A 216 -2.38 -23.20 11.96
C LEU A 216 -3.22 -24.18 12.80
N THR A 217 -3.41 -23.86 14.08
CA THR A 217 -4.23 -24.67 15.00
C THR A 217 -5.71 -24.60 14.59
N LEU A 218 -6.22 -23.40 14.31
CA LEU A 218 -7.58 -23.20 13.82
C LEU A 218 -7.79 -23.84 12.44
N TYR A 219 -6.80 -23.77 11.55
CA TYR A 219 -6.86 -24.43 10.24
C TYR A 219 -6.84 -25.96 10.34
N GLY A 220 -6.08 -26.52 11.28
CA GLY A 220 -6.07 -27.95 11.57
C GLY A 220 -7.42 -28.45 12.08
N ILE A 221 -8.05 -27.69 12.99
CA ILE A 221 -9.40 -27.98 13.48
C ILE A 221 -10.43 -27.89 12.34
N TYR A 222 -10.39 -26.81 11.56
CA TYR A 222 -11.26 -26.61 10.40
C TYR A 222 -11.16 -27.76 9.38
N ARG A 223 -9.93 -28.21 9.07
CA ARG A 223 -9.70 -29.34 8.16
C ARG A 223 -10.25 -30.66 8.72
N LYS A 224 -10.16 -30.89 10.03
CA LYS A 224 -10.64 -32.13 10.67
C LYS A 224 -12.17 -32.20 10.80
N VAL A 225 -12.85 -31.05 10.83
CA VAL A 225 -14.32 -30.96 10.84
C VAL A 225 -14.92 -31.13 9.43
N ARG A 226 -14.10 -30.97 8.37
CA ARG A 226 -14.53 -31.09 6.96
C ARG A 226 -14.10 -32.39 6.27
N ALA A 227 -13.40 -33.29 6.96
CA ALA A 227 -13.00 -34.62 6.48
C ALA A 227 -13.83 -35.67 7.23
#